data_AF-A0A662KTU1-F1
#
_entry.id   AF-A0A662KTU1-F1
#
_cell.length_a   1.000
_cell.length_b   1.000
_cell.length_c   1.000
_cell.angle_alpha   90.00
_cell.angle_beta   90.00
_cell.angle_gamma   90.00
#
_symmetry.space_group_name_H-M   'P 1'
#
loop_
_entity.id
_entity.type
_entity.pdbx_description
1 polymer ?
#
loop_
_entity_poly.entity_id
_entity_poly.type
_entity_poly.pdbx_seq_one_letter_code
_entity_poly.pdbx_strand_id
1 'polypeptide(L)'
;MDERSTEFLRRCFGRYYRNNSIALPERFGKREFAFMPFGAKIMRRHLSFKREKDIRNFILNMIPAHAYYSSAFYQNPDAPTMDEKGWMGADLIFDLDADHIRGAENLSYEKQLEIVKEELKKLISFLRDDFGFSEDEIHINFSGGRGYHIHIR
;
A
#
# COMPACT_ATOMS: atom_id res chain seq x y z
N MET A 1 -7.75 -18.89 10.22
CA MET A 1 -8.48 -18.07 11.21
C MET A 1 -9.92 -18.55 11.23
N ASP A 2 -10.51 -18.72 12.40
CA ASP A 2 -11.90 -19.16 12.51
C ASP A 2 -12.87 -18.00 12.20
N GLU A 3 -14.14 -18.35 12.02
CA GLU A 3 -15.20 -17.41 11.63
C GLU A 3 -15.44 -16.32 12.70
N ARG A 4 -15.38 -16.67 13.99
CA ARG A 4 -15.63 -15.69 15.08
C ARG A 4 -14.52 -14.65 15.13
N SER A 5 -13.26 -15.07 15.02
CA SER A 5 -12.12 -14.17 14.94
C SER A 5 -12.21 -13.26 13.71
N THR A 6 -12.64 -13.81 12.56
CA THR A 6 -12.81 -13.05 11.33
C THR A 6 -13.88 -11.96 11.47
N GLU A 7 -15.04 -12.29 12.03
CA GLU A 7 -16.12 -11.32 12.25
C GLU A 7 -15.75 -10.25 13.28
N PHE A 8 -15.03 -10.64 14.35
CA PHE A 8 -14.49 -9.69 15.33
C PHE A 8 -13.56 -8.66 14.66
N LEU A 9 -12.60 -9.12 13.85
CA LEU A 9 -11.68 -8.23 13.14
C LEU A 9 -12.40 -7.34 12.14
N ARG A 10 -13.35 -7.89 11.36
CA ARG A 10 -14.16 -7.12 10.42
C ARG A 10 -14.91 -5.99 11.13
N ARG A 11 -15.48 -6.25 12.31
CA ARG A 11 -16.13 -5.20 13.11
C ARG A 11 -15.16 -4.12 13.57
N CYS A 12 -13.96 -4.50 14.00
CA CYS A 12 -12.91 -3.56 14.40
C CYS A 12 -12.46 -2.68 13.22
N PHE A 13 -12.20 -3.28 12.05
CA PHE A 13 -11.84 -2.56 10.83
C PHE A 13 -12.97 -1.64 10.37
N GLY A 14 -14.23 -2.10 10.42
CA GLY A 14 -15.39 -1.30 10.08
C GLY A 14 -15.52 -0.04 10.97
N ARG A 15 -15.27 -0.17 12.28
CA ARG A 15 -15.19 0.98 13.19
C ARG A 15 -14.04 1.91 12.84
N TYR A 16 -12.86 1.36 12.53
CA TYR A 16 -11.70 2.16 12.13
C TYR A 16 -11.98 2.98 10.86
N TYR A 17 -12.45 2.34 9.78
CA TYR A 17 -12.75 3.02 8.52
C TYR A 17 -13.87 4.05 8.64
N ARG A 18 -14.85 3.83 9.53
CA ARG A 18 -15.92 4.80 9.78
C ARG A 18 -15.41 6.07 10.45
N ASN A 19 -14.53 5.92 11.42
CA ASN A 19 -14.12 7.01 12.30
C ASN A 19 -12.85 7.74 11.84
N ASN A 20 -12.13 7.19 10.87
CA ASN A 20 -10.90 7.78 10.34
C ASN A 20 -11.06 8.16 8.86
N SER A 21 -10.35 9.20 8.45
CA SER A 21 -10.12 9.50 7.03
C SER A 21 -8.96 8.67 6.50
N ILE A 22 -9.01 8.33 5.22
CA ILE A 22 -7.92 7.64 4.52
C ILE A 22 -7.35 8.65 3.54
N ALA A 23 -6.06 8.94 3.64
CA ALA A 23 -5.38 9.78 2.67
C ALA A 23 -5.39 9.09 1.31
N LEU A 24 -5.86 9.79 0.28
CA LEU A 24 -5.82 9.29 -1.09
C LEU A 24 -4.48 9.60 -1.75
N PRO A 25 -3.96 8.71 -2.60
CA PRO A 25 -2.76 8.99 -3.35
C PRO A 25 -2.99 10.11 -4.36
N GLU A 26 -1.92 10.77 -4.76
CA GLU A 26 -1.98 11.71 -5.87
C GLU A 26 -2.55 11.06 -7.13
N ARG A 27 -3.33 11.84 -7.87
CA ARG A 27 -4.00 11.40 -9.10
C ARG A 27 -4.80 10.10 -8.88
N PHE A 28 -5.43 9.92 -7.72
CA PHE A 28 -6.18 8.69 -7.41
C PHE A 28 -7.17 8.27 -8.51
N GLY A 29 -7.80 9.23 -9.21
CA GLY A 29 -8.69 8.94 -10.33
C GLY A 29 -8.03 8.34 -11.58
N LYS A 30 -6.70 8.26 -11.59
CA LYS A 30 -5.87 7.63 -12.63
C LYS A 30 -5.20 6.35 -12.13
N ARG A 31 -5.54 5.87 -10.93
CA ARG A 31 -4.95 4.65 -10.35
C ARG A 31 -5.97 3.53 -10.30
N GLU A 32 -5.49 2.30 -10.49
CA GLU A 32 -6.27 1.10 -10.21
C GLU A 32 -6.27 0.89 -8.69
N PHE A 33 -7.43 0.57 -8.14
CA PHE A 33 -7.57 0.13 -6.76
C PHE A 33 -7.84 -1.36 -6.69
N ALA A 34 -7.36 -1.97 -5.61
CA ALA A 34 -7.60 -3.36 -5.32
C ALA A 34 -7.86 -3.58 -3.83
N PHE A 35 -8.80 -4.46 -3.51
CA PHE A 35 -9.22 -4.73 -2.14
C PHE A 35 -9.38 -6.22 -1.89
N MET A 36 -8.88 -6.69 -0.75
CA MET A 36 -9.04 -8.06 -0.29
C MET A 36 -10.08 -8.12 0.84
N PRO A 37 -11.24 -8.77 0.65
CA PRO A 37 -12.19 -9.02 1.73
C PRO A 37 -11.63 -9.98 2.79
N PHE A 38 -12.15 -9.89 4.00
CA PHE A 38 -11.89 -10.89 5.05
C PHE A 38 -12.31 -12.30 4.61
N GLY A 39 -11.44 -13.29 4.80
CA GLY A 39 -11.70 -14.70 4.47
C GLY A 39 -11.71 -15.03 2.98
N ALA A 40 -11.58 -14.05 2.09
CA ALA A 40 -11.51 -14.28 0.65
C ALA A 40 -10.08 -14.68 0.23
N LYS A 41 -9.98 -15.52 -0.81
CA LYS A 41 -8.70 -15.87 -1.46
C LYS A 41 -8.40 -15.01 -2.68
N ILE A 42 -9.39 -14.25 -3.16
CA ILE A 42 -9.32 -13.49 -4.41
C ILE A 42 -9.51 -12.01 -4.10
N MET A 43 -8.60 -11.21 -4.62
CA MET A 43 -8.66 -9.75 -4.55
C MET A 43 -9.65 -9.21 -5.58
N ARG A 44 -10.46 -8.23 -5.19
CA ARG A 44 -11.25 -7.42 -6.13
C ARG A 44 -10.37 -6.35 -6.73
N ARG A 45 -10.17 -6.39 -8.04
CA ARG A 45 -9.27 -5.56 -8.83
C ARG A 45 -10.01 -4.80 -9.93
N HIS A 46 -9.28 -4.03 -10.74
CA HIS A 46 -9.84 -3.23 -11.83
C HIS A 46 -10.91 -2.25 -11.35
N LEU A 47 -10.64 -1.60 -10.20
CA LEU A 47 -11.52 -0.58 -9.65
C LEU A 47 -10.90 0.79 -9.86
N SER A 48 -11.73 1.77 -10.18
CA SER A 48 -11.33 3.18 -10.28
C SER A 48 -12.38 4.06 -9.58
N PHE A 49 -11.96 5.20 -9.05
CA PHE A 49 -12.86 6.13 -8.37
C PHE A 49 -12.58 7.56 -8.81
N LYS A 50 -13.63 8.30 -9.16
CA LYS A 50 -13.50 9.71 -9.59
C LYS A 50 -13.67 10.70 -8.44
N ARG A 51 -14.30 10.29 -7.33
CA ARG A 51 -14.55 11.13 -6.17
C ARG A 51 -14.19 10.40 -4.88
N GLU A 52 -13.65 11.13 -3.91
CA GLU A 52 -13.30 10.59 -2.60
C GLU A 52 -14.48 9.94 -1.87
N LYS A 53 -15.69 10.51 -2.02
CA LYS A 53 -16.92 9.93 -1.45
C LYS A 53 -17.18 8.51 -1.99
N ASP A 54 -16.88 8.24 -3.25
CA ASP A 54 -17.18 6.97 -3.89
C ASP A 54 -16.28 5.85 -3.32
N ILE A 55 -14.97 6.12 -3.19
CA ILE A 55 -14.05 5.17 -2.56
C ILE A 55 -14.34 4.98 -1.07
N ARG A 56 -14.69 6.05 -0.35
CA ARG A 56 -15.07 5.95 1.07
C ARG A 56 -16.30 5.07 1.25
N ASN A 57 -17.35 5.27 0.45
CA ASN A 57 -18.54 4.45 0.48
C ASN A 57 -18.24 2.99 0.14
N PHE A 58 -17.38 2.74 -0.85
CA PHE A 58 -16.96 1.40 -1.23
C PHE A 58 -16.27 0.67 -0.07
N ILE A 59 -15.31 1.32 0.59
CA ILE A 59 -14.60 0.78 1.75
C ILE A 59 -15.54 0.51 2.92
N LEU A 60 -16.49 1.40 3.20
CA LEU A 60 -17.45 1.23 4.29
C LEU A 60 -18.47 0.12 4.04
N ASN A 61 -18.81 -0.15 2.77
CA ASN A 61 -19.70 -1.24 2.39
C ASN A 61 -18.98 -2.59 2.37
N MET A 62 -17.71 -2.62 1.94
CA MET A 62 -16.93 -3.86 1.84
C MET A 62 -16.26 -4.26 3.14
N ILE A 63 -15.68 -3.29 3.86
CA ILE A 63 -14.80 -3.46 5.03
C ILE A 63 -13.64 -4.41 4.67
N PRO A 64 -12.69 -3.97 3.83
CA PRO A 64 -11.61 -4.83 3.36
C PRO A 64 -10.61 -5.15 4.48
N ALA A 65 -9.97 -6.32 4.40
CA ALA A 65 -8.81 -6.68 5.22
C ALA A 65 -7.54 -6.02 4.70
N HIS A 66 -7.44 -5.86 3.38
CA HIS A 66 -6.32 -5.18 2.71
C HIS A 66 -6.82 -4.25 1.62
N ALA A 67 -6.17 -3.09 1.48
CA ALA A 67 -6.47 -2.09 0.48
C ALA A 67 -5.18 -1.66 -0.22
N TYR A 68 -5.21 -1.61 -1.54
CA TYR A 68 -4.07 -1.29 -2.38
C TYR A 68 -4.48 -0.33 -3.49
N TYR A 69 -3.50 0.39 -4.02
CA TYR A 69 -3.61 1.12 -5.28
C TYR A 69 -2.36 0.87 -6.12
N SER A 70 -2.48 1.01 -7.44
CA SER A 70 -1.37 0.83 -8.36
C SER A 70 -0.33 1.94 -8.22
N SER A 71 0.95 1.58 -8.25
CA SER A 71 2.05 2.55 -8.45
C SER A 71 1.92 3.28 -9.78
N ALA A 72 1.38 2.59 -10.80
CA ALA A 72 1.14 3.10 -12.13
C ALA A 72 -0.09 4.00 -12.23
N PHE A 73 -0.04 4.88 -13.24
CA PHE A 73 -1.14 5.72 -13.71
C PHE A 73 -1.65 5.21 -15.05
N TYR A 74 -2.96 5.27 -15.24
CA TYR A 74 -3.65 4.78 -16.42
C TYR A 74 -4.67 5.79 -16.94
N GLN A 75 -4.91 5.78 -18.24
CA GLN A 75 -6.01 6.54 -18.84
C GLN A 75 -7.36 5.98 -18.38
N ASN A 76 -7.51 4.65 -18.40
CA ASN A 76 -8.70 3.89 -18.00
C ASN A 76 -8.33 2.83 -16.91
N PRO A 77 -8.22 3.21 -15.63
CA PRO A 77 -7.61 2.33 -14.61
C PRO A 77 -8.39 1.04 -14.31
N ASP A 78 -9.69 1.04 -14.56
CA ASP A 78 -10.63 -0.07 -14.40
C ASP A 78 -10.81 -0.94 -15.66
N ALA A 79 -10.08 -0.65 -16.75
CA ALA A 79 -10.10 -1.50 -17.93
C ALA A 79 -9.58 -2.93 -17.59
N PRO A 80 -10.14 -3.98 -18.21
CA PRO A 80 -9.81 -5.36 -17.89
C PRO A 80 -8.43 -5.79 -18.42
N THR A 81 -7.95 -5.19 -19.51
CA THR A 81 -6.65 -5.51 -20.12
C THR A 81 -5.66 -4.36 -20.02
N MET A 82 -4.36 -4.65 -20.06
CA MET A 82 -3.30 -3.63 -19.93
C MET A 82 -3.28 -2.65 -21.11
N ASP A 83 -3.53 -3.14 -22.32
CA ASP A 83 -3.57 -2.31 -23.53
C ASP A 83 -4.71 -1.29 -23.45
N GLU A 84 -5.88 -1.71 -22.97
CA GLU A 84 -7.05 -0.82 -22.81
C GLU A 84 -6.88 0.17 -21.64
N LYS A 85 -6.07 -0.17 -20.62
CA LYS A 85 -5.79 0.76 -19.52
C LYS A 85 -5.06 2.00 -20.00
N GLY A 86 -4.21 1.89 -21.02
CA GLY A 86 -3.38 2.99 -21.52
C GLY A 86 -2.44 3.52 -20.44
N TRP A 87 -1.35 2.79 -20.17
CA TRP A 87 -0.33 3.18 -19.18
C TRP A 87 0.25 4.56 -19.46
N MET A 88 0.39 5.38 -18.42
CA MET A 88 0.86 6.77 -18.52
C MET A 88 2.18 7.02 -17.79
N GLY A 89 2.59 6.12 -16.90
CA GLY A 89 3.72 6.33 -15.98
C GLY A 89 3.52 5.55 -14.69
N ALA A 90 4.50 5.64 -13.78
CA ALA A 90 4.39 5.09 -12.44
C ALA A 90 5.24 5.87 -11.43
N ASP A 91 4.84 5.80 -10.16
CA ASP A 91 5.69 6.24 -9.04
C ASP A 91 6.97 5.39 -9.01
N LEU A 92 8.09 6.01 -8.61
CA LEU A 92 9.26 5.28 -8.16
C LEU A 92 9.05 4.85 -6.70
N ILE A 93 9.07 3.55 -6.45
CA ILE A 93 8.80 2.96 -5.14
C ILE A 93 9.92 1.98 -4.78
N PHE A 94 10.33 2.00 -3.52
CA PHE A 94 11.20 0.99 -2.92
C PHE A 94 10.42 0.28 -1.81
N ASP A 95 10.52 -1.05 -1.79
CA ASP A 95 9.93 -1.91 -0.76
C ASP A 95 11.05 -2.65 -0.02
N LEU A 96 11.13 -2.42 1.30
CA LEU A 96 12.11 -3.05 2.18
C LEU A 96 11.35 -3.99 3.10
N ASP A 97 11.57 -5.28 2.91
CA ASP A 97 11.03 -6.34 3.77
C ASP A 97 12.17 -7.06 4.48
N ALA A 98 12.03 -7.29 5.79
CA ALA A 98 12.98 -8.04 6.60
C ALA A 98 13.32 -9.41 6.00
N ASP A 99 12.35 -10.08 5.39
CA ASP A 99 12.54 -11.42 4.81
C ASP A 99 13.54 -11.40 3.64
N HIS A 100 13.74 -10.25 3.00
CA HIS A 100 14.69 -10.08 1.91
C HIS A 100 16.06 -9.55 2.37
N ILE A 101 16.22 -9.25 3.66
CA ILE A 101 17.50 -8.80 4.20
C ILE A 101 18.35 -10.00 4.59
N ARG A 102 19.49 -10.14 3.92
CA ARG A 102 20.47 -11.19 4.20
C ARG A 102 20.86 -11.17 5.69
N GLY A 103 20.69 -12.32 6.34
CA GLY A 103 21.04 -12.49 7.75
C GLY A 103 19.93 -12.10 8.74
N ALA A 104 18.78 -11.58 8.27
CA ALA A 104 17.64 -11.27 9.13
C ALA A 104 16.65 -12.45 9.28
N GLU A 105 16.71 -13.44 8.39
CA GLU A 105 15.74 -14.55 8.27
C GLU A 105 15.50 -15.32 9.58
N ASN A 106 16.55 -15.52 10.39
CA ASN A 106 16.49 -16.33 11.61
C ASN A 106 16.50 -15.50 12.90
N LEU A 107 16.36 -14.18 12.80
CA LEU A 107 16.38 -13.30 13.96
C LEU A 107 14.97 -13.13 14.55
N SER A 108 14.91 -12.59 15.78
CA SER A 108 13.62 -12.23 16.38
C SER A 108 12.95 -11.12 15.58
N TYR A 109 11.63 -11.01 15.72
CA TYR A 109 10.84 -10.00 15.03
C TYR A 109 11.34 -8.58 15.32
N GLU A 110 11.67 -8.29 16.58
CA GLU A 110 12.21 -7.00 17.00
C GLU A 110 13.55 -6.71 16.31
N LYS A 111 14.41 -7.72 16.22
CA LYS A 111 15.72 -7.58 15.57
C LYS A 111 15.61 -7.43 14.05
N GLN A 112 14.65 -8.11 13.43
CA GLN A 112 14.28 -7.89 12.04
C GLN A 112 13.90 -6.43 11.79
N LEU A 113 13.02 -5.86 12.62
CA LEU A 113 12.62 -4.46 12.51
C LEU A 113 13.79 -3.48 12.69
N GLU A 114 14.70 -3.75 13.64
CA GLU A 114 15.90 -2.94 13.83
C GLU A 114 16.78 -2.93 12.58
N ILE A 115 17.04 -4.09 11.99
CA ILE A 115 17.90 -4.22 10.81
C ILE A 115 17.27 -3.53 9.60
N VAL A 116 15.98 -3.77 9.34
CA VAL A 116 15.27 -3.10 8.23
C VAL A 116 15.35 -1.59 8.38
N LYS A 117 15.21 -1.08 9.60
CA LYS A 117 15.31 0.36 9.86
C LYS A 117 16.70 0.92 9.57
N GLU A 118 17.77 0.15 9.81
CA GLU A 118 19.13 0.56 9.43
C GLU A 118 19.32 0.54 7.91
N GLU A 119 18.81 -0.48 7.21
CA GLU A 119 18.86 -0.51 5.74
C GLU A 119 18.03 0.62 5.11
N LEU A 120 16.89 0.96 5.71
CA LEU A 120 16.07 2.12 5.31
C LEU A 120 16.89 3.41 5.37
N LYS A 121 17.64 3.65 6.45
CA LYS A 121 18.46 4.86 6.59
C LYS A 121 19.54 4.94 5.52
N LYS A 122 20.18 3.82 5.18
CA LYS A 122 21.18 3.76 4.10
C LYS A 122 20.55 4.11 2.77
N LEU A 123 19.39 3.54 2.47
CA LEU A 123 18.66 3.84 1.23
C LEU A 123 18.25 5.31 1.16
N ILE A 124 17.77 5.91 2.25
CA ILE A 124 17.43 7.34 2.28
C ILE A 124 18.67 8.20 2.00
N SER A 125 19.81 7.88 2.62
CA SER A 125 21.07 8.58 2.36
C SER A 125 21.43 8.48 0.88
N PHE A 126 21.38 7.28 0.29
CA PHE A 126 21.67 7.06 -1.12
C PHE A 126 20.73 7.83 -2.06
N LEU A 127 19.42 7.82 -1.79
CA LEU A 127 18.43 8.55 -2.59
C LEU A 127 18.66 10.06 -2.57
N ARG A 128 19.07 10.60 -1.42
CA ARG A 128 19.35 12.03 -1.28
C ARG A 128 20.71 12.41 -1.85
N ASP A 129 21.75 11.68 -1.46
CA ASP A 129 23.14 12.08 -1.68
C ASP A 129 23.62 11.72 -3.10
N ASP A 130 23.14 10.60 -3.66
CA ASP A 130 23.55 10.12 -4.99
C ASP A 130 22.52 10.47 -6.09
N PHE A 131 21.22 10.40 -5.78
CA PHE A 131 20.15 10.68 -6.75
C PHE A 131 19.59 12.10 -6.65
N GLY A 132 19.92 12.84 -5.58
CA GLY A 132 19.57 14.25 -5.44
C GLY A 132 18.12 14.52 -5.05
N PHE A 133 17.36 13.52 -4.62
CA PHE A 133 15.99 13.72 -4.14
C PHE A 133 15.99 14.51 -2.82
N SER A 134 15.13 15.51 -2.71
CA SER A 134 14.98 16.28 -1.48
C SER A 134 14.17 15.53 -0.44
N GLU A 135 14.23 15.97 0.83
CA GLU A 135 13.51 15.31 1.92
C GLU A 135 11.99 15.37 1.75
N ASP A 136 11.47 16.40 1.07
CA ASP A 136 10.05 16.54 0.77
C ASP A 136 9.57 15.61 -0.35
N GLU A 137 10.48 15.14 -1.22
CA GLU A 137 10.16 14.15 -2.27
C GLU A 137 10.14 12.71 -1.75
N ILE A 138 10.75 12.43 -0.59
CA ILE A 138 10.92 11.08 -0.03
C ILE A 138 9.83 10.78 1.01
N HIS A 139 8.79 10.06 0.59
CA HIS A 139 7.69 9.68 1.48
C HIS A 139 7.84 8.24 2.01
N ILE A 140 8.08 8.12 3.32
CA ILE A 140 8.28 6.84 4.00
C ILE A 140 6.97 6.37 4.64
N ASN A 141 6.61 5.12 4.42
CA ASN A 141 5.45 4.46 5.03
C ASN A 141 5.90 3.17 5.70
N PHE A 142 5.42 2.91 6.91
CA PHE A 142 5.55 1.58 7.51
C PHE A 142 4.59 0.61 6.79
N SER A 143 5.06 -0.59 6.42
CA SER A 143 4.25 -1.54 5.65
C SER A 143 3.07 -2.13 6.45
N GLY A 144 3.06 -1.93 7.77
CA GLY A 144 2.10 -2.56 8.68
C GLY A 144 2.55 -3.93 9.18
N GLY A 145 3.76 -4.36 8.81
CA GLY A 145 4.35 -5.63 9.22
C GLY A 145 5.84 -5.48 9.55
N ARG A 146 6.71 -6.00 8.68
CA ARG A 146 8.16 -6.09 8.93
C ARG A 146 9.00 -5.24 7.99
N GLY A 147 8.43 -4.14 7.50
CA GLY A 147 9.01 -3.42 6.38
C GLY A 147 8.61 -1.97 6.26
N TYR A 148 9.17 -1.32 5.24
CA TYR A 148 8.86 0.06 4.86
C TYR A 148 8.72 0.18 3.35
N HIS A 149 7.84 1.08 2.92
CA HIS A 149 7.74 1.52 1.53
C HIS A 149 8.21 2.97 1.44
N ILE A 150 9.09 3.26 0.48
CA ILE A 150 9.45 4.62 0.10
C ILE A 150 8.75 4.93 -1.22
N HIS A 151 8.03 6.04 -1.27
CA HIS A 151 7.50 6.62 -2.50
C HIS A 151 8.26 7.90 -2.80
N ILE A 152 8.79 8.02 -4.01
CA ILE A 152 9.40 9.26 -4.51
C ILE A 152 8.34 10.05 -5.29
N ARG A 153 8.04 11.28 -4.88
CA ARG A 153 6.97 12.10 -5.46
C ARG A 153 7.31 13.58 -5.51
#